data_AF-A4AH48-F1
#
_entry.id   AF-A4AH48-F1
#
_cell.length_a   1.000
_cell.length_b   1.000
_cell.length_c   1.000
_cell.angle_alpha   90.00
_cell.angle_beta   90.00
_cell.angle_gamma   90.00
#
_symmetry.space_group_name_H-M   'P 1'
#
loop_
_entity.id
_entity.type
_entity.pdbx_description
1 polymer ?
#
loop_
_entity_poly.entity_id
_entity_poly.type
_entity_poly.pdbx_seq_one_letter_code
_entity_poly.pdbx_strand_id
1 'polypeptide(L)'
;MSPELFTPQIAWNPQSADRVLLAGNETSIDAIAMILASLPARSRGQVFIEVDSADDIQQLSAPGRFSVCWLLRERGQSVARSVDAWLSEMLPVSAFGESTVYAWVAHQGPARLLSSN
;
A
#
# COMPACT_ATOMS: atom_id res chain seq x y z
N MET A 1 14.47 13.12 -10.73
CA MET A 1 13.17 12.71 -11.29
C MET A 1 12.12 13.36 -10.40
N SER A 2 11.41 14.35 -10.93
CA SER A 2 10.55 15.25 -10.15
C SER A 2 9.30 14.53 -9.62
N PRO A 3 8.85 14.76 -8.38
CA PRO A 3 7.67 14.11 -7.77
C PRO A 3 6.33 14.71 -8.25
N GLU A 4 6.27 15.23 -9.47
CA GLU A 4 5.21 16.15 -9.94
C GLU A 4 3.89 15.49 -10.37
N LEU A 5 3.69 14.19 -10.19
CA LEU A 5 2.48 13.50 -10.69
C LEU A 5 1.74 12.68 -9.64
N PHE A 6 1.69 13.17 -8.40
CA PHE A 6 0.65 12.74 -7.49
C PHE A 6 -0.29 13.91 -7.22
N THR A 7 -1.58 13.72 -7.44
CA THR A 7 -2.61 14.66 -7.00
C THR A 7 -2.33 15.03 -5.54
N PRO A 8 -2.51 16.30 -5.12
CA PRO A 8 -2.20 16.76 -3.76
C PRO A 8 -2.90 15.93 -2.66
N GLN A 9 -3.95 15.18 -3.00
CA GLN A 9 -4.65 14.26 -2.10
C GLN A 9 -3.80 13.06 -1.66
N ILE A 10 -2.78 12.64 -2.40
CA ILE A 10 -1.95 11.47 -2.06
C ILE A 10 -0.75 11.88 -1.20
N ALA A 11 -0.15 13.06 -1.44
CA ALA A 11 1.04 13.57 -0.73
C ALA A 11 2.19 12.55 -0.60
N TRP A 12 2.50 11.84 -1.69
CA TRP A 12 3.47 10.75 -1.71
C TRP A 12 4.93 11.21 -1.59
N ASN A 13 5.59 10.85 -0.49
CA ASN A 13 7.03 11.03 -0.27
C ASN A 13 7.57 9.94 0.68
N PRO A 14 7.95 8.76 0.17
CA PRO A 14 8.35 7.63 1.03
C PRO A 14 9.69 7.84 1.76
N GLN A 15 10.48 8.87 1.41
CA GLN A 15 11.80 9.16 2.02
C GLN A 15 12.66 7.90 2.26
N SER A 16 13.05 7.66 3.52
CA SER A 16 13.82 6.53 4.03
C SER A 16 12.95 5.36 4.53
N ALA A 17 11.63 5.38 4.29
CA ALA A 17 10.77 4.29 4.69
C ALA A 17 11.12 3.05 3.88
N ASP A 18 11.68 2.06 4.55
CA ASP A 18 12.02 0.81 3.90
C ASP A 18 10.78 -0.01 3.54
N ARG A 19 9.60 0.24 4.14
CA ARG A 19 8.37 -0.55 3.93
C ARG A 19 7.22 0.34 3.53
N VAL A 20 6.54 -0.06 2.46
CA VAL A 20 5.38 0.65 1.89
C VAL A 20 4.14 -0.23 2.00
N LEU A 21 3.00 0.40 2.32
CA LEU A 21 1.68 -0.22 2.25
C LEU A 21 0.79 0.62 1.33
N LEU A 22 0.22 0.01 0.30
CA LEU A 22 -0.80 0.61 -0.56
C LEU A 22 -2.09 -0.20 -0.41
N ALA A 23 -3.22 0.48 -0.21
CA ALA A 23 -4.50 -0.21 -0.11
C ALA A 23 -5.62 0.60 -0.76
N GLY A 24 -6.55 -0.08 -1.42
CA GLY A 24 -7.68 0.58 -2.07
C GLY A 24 -8.65 -0.42 -2.68
N ASN A 25 -9.52 0.07 -3.54
CA ASN A 25 -10.52 -0.73 -4.25
C ASN A 25 -10.32 -0.61 -5.78
N GLU A 26 -11.28 -1.11 -6.56
CA GLU A 26 -11.28 -1.07 -8.03
C GLU A 26 -11.00 0.34 -8.58
N THR A 27 -11.57 1.36 -7.93
CA THR A 27 -11.43 2.77 -8.36
C THR A 27 -10.05 3.36 -8.07
N SER A 28 -9.22 2.65 -7.30
CA SER A 28 -7.89 3.10 -6.87
C SER A 28 -6.76 2.45 -7.65
N ILE A 29 -7.04 1.50 -8.55
CA ILE A 29 -6.04 0.71 -9.27
C ILE A 29 -5.07 1.62 -10.04
N ASP A 30 -5.58 2.61 -10.77
CA ASP A 30 -4.75 3.54 -11.55
C ASP A 30 -3.80 4.36 -10.66
N ALA A 31 -4.30 4.83 -9.51
CA ALA A 31 -3.47 5.56 -8.54
C ALA A 31 -2.37 4.66 -7.96
N ILE A 32 -2.71 3.42 -7.61
CA ILE A 32 -1.74 2.43 -7.10
C ILE A 32 -0.69 2.12 -8.16
N ALA A 33 -1.09 1.93 -9.43
CA ALA A 33 -0.16 1.67 -10.53
C ALA A 33 0.85 2.82 -10.70
N MET A 34 0.38 4.07 -10.67
CA MET A 34 1.25 5.25 -10.73
C MET A 34 2.22 5.31 -9.54
N ILE A 35 1.76 5.02 -8.32
CA ILE A 35 2.62 4.98 -7.14
C ILE A 35 3.70 3.90 -7.30
N LEU A 36 3.32 2.68 -7.68
CA LEU A 36 4.24 1.56 -7.87
C LEU A 36 5.29 1.86 -8.94
N ALA A 37 4.91 2.52 -10.03
CA ALA A 37 5.83 2.91 -11.10
C ALA A 37 6.84 4.00 -10.67
N SER A 38 6.48 4.82 -9.68
CA SER A 38 7.36 5.88 -9.15
C SER A 38 8.39 5.38 -8.13
N LEU A 39 8.19 4.16 -7.60
CA LEU A 39 8.99 3.64 -6.51
C LEU A 39 10.40 3.23 -6.95
N PRO A 40 11.44 3.51 -6.14
CA PRO A 40 12.76 2.93 -6.34
C PRO A 40 12.73 1.40 -6.39
N ALA A 41 13.59 0.78 -7.19
CA ALA A 41 13.66 -0.68 -7.33
C ALA A 41 13.98 -1.44 -6.01
N ARG A 42 14.54 -0.73 -5.01
CA ARG A 42 14.85 -1.29 -3.68
C ARG A 42 13.67 -1.24 -2.70
N SER A 43 12.60 -0.52 -3.04
CA SER A 43 11.40 -0.45 -2.20
C SER A 43 10.79 -1.83 -2.04
N ARG A 44 10.33 -2.13 -0.83
CA ARG A 44 9.59 -3.35 -0.49
C ARG A 44 8.25 -2.96 0.11
N GLY A 45 7.23 -3.78 -0.07
CA GLY A 45 5.91 -3.44 0.42
C GLY A 45 4.81 -4.42 0.11
N GLN A 46 3.60 -4.01 0.46
CA GLN A 46 2.37 -4.75 0.30
C GLN A 46 1.33 -3.89 -0.40
N VAL A 47 0.60 -4.48 -1.32
CA VAL A 47 -0.57 -3.88 -1.96
C VAL A 47 -1.80 -4.73 -1.66
N PHE A 48 -2.88 -4.11 -1.19
CA PHE A 48 -4.19 -4.73 -1.07
C PHE A 48 -5.21 -4.01 -1.96
N ILE A 49 -5.85 -4.73 -2.87
CA ILE A 49 -6.88 -4.17 -3.75
C ILE A 49 -8.14 -4.98 -3.56
N GLU A 50 -9.18 -4.34 -3.03
CA GLU A 50 -10.51 -4.92 -2.91
C GLU A 50 -11.23 -4.83 -4.25
N VAL A 51 -11.78 -5.96 -4.70
CA VAL A 51 -12.60 -6.05 -5.91
C VAL A 51 -13.87 -6.85 -5.65
N ASP A 52 -14.92 -6.68 -6.46
CA ASP A 52 -16.17 -7.43 -6.29
C ASP A 52 -15.93 -8.94 -6.47
N SER A 53 -15.35 -9.30 -7.61
CA SER A 53 -15.14 -10.67 -8.05
C SER A 53 -13.77 -10.89 -8.71
N ALA A 54 -13.45 -12.13 -9.06
CA ALA A 54 -12.20 -12.45 -9.77
C ALA A 54 -12.12 -11.83 -11.19
N ASP A 55 -13.26 -11.48 -11.80
CA ASP A 55 -13.31 -10.90 -13.14
C ASP A 55 -12.81 -9.45 -13.17
N ASP A 56 -12.77 -8.80 -12.01
CA ASP A 56 -12.29 -7.42 -11.83
C ASP A 56 -10.77 -7.35 -11.58
N ILE A 57 -10.09 -8.49 -11.48
CA ILE A 57 -8.64 -8.56 -11.30
C ILE A 57 -7.93 -8.07 -12.56
N GLN A 58 -6.97 -7.16 -12.38
CA GLN A 58 -6.18 -6.61 -13.47
C GLN A 58 -4.70 -6.96 -13.34
N GLN A 59 -3.98 -6.92 -14.45
CA GLN A 59 -2.53 -7.04 -14.42
C GLN A 59 -1.92 -5.75 -13.84
N LEU A 60 -1.18 -5.89 -12.74
CA LEU A 60 -0.51 -4.77 -12.08
C LEU A 60 0.99 -5.03 -11.98
N SER A 61 1.79 -4.10 -12.48
CA SER A 61 3.26 -4.17 -12.36
C SER A 61 3.70 -3.59 -11.02
N ALA A 62 4.56 -4.32 -10.30
CA ALA A 62 5.12 -3.87 -9.03
C ALA A 62 6.63 -4.18 -8.96
N PRO A 63 7.43 -3.43 -8.18
CA PRO A 63 8.82 -3.79 -7.93
C PRO A 63 8.94 -5.18 -7.32
N GLY A 64 10.05 -5.88 -7.57
CA GLY A 64 10.18 -7.31 -7.21
C GLY A 64 10.12 -7.65 -5.71
N ARG A 65 10.10 -6.64 -4.82
CA ARG A 65 9.93 -6.83 -3.37
C ARG A 65 8.53 -6.41 -2.88
N PHE A 66 7.56 -6.32 -3.79
CA PHE A 66 6.17 -6.09 -3.48
C PHE A 66 5.35 -7.37 -3.64
N SER A 67 4.42 -7.56 -2.71
CA SER A 67 3.32 -8.50 -2.86
C SER A 67 2.06 -7.73 -3.23
N VAL A 68 1.37 -8.15 -4.30
CA VAL A 68 0.06 -7.61 -4.68
C VAL A 68 -1.01 -8.65 -4.36
N CYS A 69 -1.91 -8.30 -3.45
CA CYS A 69 -2.99 -9.17 -3.00
C CYS A 69 -4.35 -8.58 -3.42
N TRP A 70 -5.07 -9.34 -4.24
CA TRP A 70 -6.44 -9.04 -4.61
C TRP A 70 -7.40 -9.65 -3.59
N LEU A 71 -8.34 -8.86 -3.10
CA LEU A 71 -9.28 -9.22 -2.05
C LEU A 71 -10.69 -9.22 -2.64
N LEU A 72 -11.34 -10.38 -2.70
CA LEU A 72 -12.63 -10.58 -3.33
C LEU A 72 -13.76 -10.36 -2.32
N ARG A 73 -14.61 -9.34 -2.55
CA ARG A 73 -15.77 -9.02 -1.69
C ARG A 73 -16.78 -10.17 -1.67
N GLU A 74 -16.99 -10.85 -2.80
CA GLU A 74 -17.85 -12.04 -2.88
C GLU A 74 -17.41 -13.17 -1.93
N ARG A 75 -16.12 -13.19 -1.53
CA ARG A 75 -15.54 -14.18 -0.60
C ARG A 75 -15.44 -13.66 0.83
N GLY A 76 -16.01 -12.50 1.12
CA GLY A 76 -15.96 -11.86 2.44
C GLY A 76 -14.58 -11.32 2.83
N GLN A 77 -13.65 -11.19 1.87
CA GLN A 77 -12.34 -10.58 2.09
C GLN A 77 -12.50 -9.06 2.15
N SER A 78 -11.64 -8.38 2.90
CA SER A 78 -11.67 -6.92 2.94
C SER A 78 -10.33 -6.26 3.20
N VAL A 79 -10.12 -5.11 2.57
CA VAL A 79 -8.91 -4.28 2.74
C VAL A 79 -8.70 -3.94 4.20
N ALA A 80 -9.76 -3.53 4.91
CA ALA A 80 -9.64 -3.12 6.30
C ALA A 80 -9.03 -4.22 7.18
N ARG A 81 -9.49 -5.47 7.05
CA ARG A 81 -8.96 -6.60 7.85
C ARG A 81 -7.54 -6.97 7.43
N SER A 82 -7.25 -6.96 6.14
CA SER A 82 -5.90 -7.31 5.64
C SER A 82 -4.85 -6.26 6.01
N VAL A 83 -5.22 -4.97 5.96
CA VAL A 83 -4.35 -3.88 6.41
C VAL A 83 -4.08 -3.99 7.92
N ASP A 84 -5.10 -4.21 8.73
CA ASP A 84 -4.97 -4.35 10.19
C ASP A 84 -4.06 -5.53 10.59
N ALA A 85 -4.30 -6.71 9.99
CA ALA A 85 -3.48 -7.89 10.21
C ALA A 85 -2.02 -7.66 9.80
N TRP A 86 -1.80 -7.09 8.60
CA TRP A 86 -0.45 -6.84 8.10
C TRP A 86 0.31 -5.80 8.93
N LEU A 87 -0.36 -4.71 9.35
CA LEU A 87 0.27 -3.70 10.21
C LEU A 87 0.64 -4.27 11.58
N SER A 88 -0.20 -5.16 12.14
CA SER A 88 0.09 -5.83 13.41
C SER A 88 1.36 -6.69 13.35
N GLU A 89 1.66 -7.28 12.19
CA GLU A 89 2.89 -8.04 11.98
C GLU A 89 4.11 -7.16 11.68
N MET A 90 3.91 -6.05 10.96
CA MET A 90 5.00 -5.20 10.45
C MET A 90 5.39 -4.04 11.35
N LEU A 91 4.54 -3.70 12.31
CA LEU A 91 4.81 -2.74 13.38
C LEU A 91 4.76 -3.44 14.75
N PRO A 92 5.56 -4.49 14.99
CA PRO A 92 5.57 -5.14 16.28
C PRO A 92 6.11 -4.16 17.32
N VAL A 93 5.52 -4.17 18.51
CA VAL A 93 6.12 -3.49 19.67
C VAL A 93 7.45 -4.22 19.97
N SER A 94 8.57 -3.57 19.65
CA SER A 94 9.90 -4.17 19.73
C SER A 94 10.78 -3.38 20.68
N ALA A 95 11.48 -4.08 21.57
CA ALA A 95 12.51 -3.48 22.42
C ALA A 95 13.79 -3.09 21.66
N PHE A 96 13.93 -3.51 20.39
CA PHE A 96 15.17 -3.42 19.62
C PHE A 96 15.14 -2.41 18.47
N GLY A 97 14.11 -1.57 18.38
CA GLY A 97 14.04 -0.44 17.46
C GLY A 97 12.63 -0.16 16.92
N GLU A 98 12.44 1.05 16.42
CA GLU A 98 11.19 1.48 15.79
C GLU A 98 11.07 0.87 14.39
N SER A 99 9.97 0.15 14.15
CA SER A 99 9.58 -0.22 12.78
C SER A 99 8.72 0.90 12.21
N THR A 100 8.95 1.24 10.94
CA THR A 100 8.13 2.23 10.22
C THR A 100 7.54 1.66 8.94
N VAL A 101 6.33 2.12 8.63
CA VAL A 101 5.60 1.82 7.39
C VAL A 101 5.09 3.12 6.81
N TYR A 102 5.40 3.39 5.54
CA TYR A 102 4.78 4.47 4.80
C TYR A 102 3.52 3.95 4.09
N ALA A 103 2.35 4.37 4.56
CA ALA A 103 1.07 3.82 4.15
C ALA A 103 0.23 4.84 3.39
N TRP A 104 -0.37 4.41 2.29
CA TRP A 104 -1.46 5.10 1.62
C TRP A 104 -2.67 4.16 1.52
N VAL A 105 -3.81 4.60 2.05
CA VAL A 105 -5.08 3.88 1.96
C VAL A 105 -6.08 4.79 1.29
N ALA A 106 -6.61 4.36 0.14
CA ALA A 106 -7.58 5.13 -0.62
C ALA A 106 -8.75 5.59 0.26
N HIS A 107 -9.19 6.82 0.05
CA HIS A 107 -10.27 7.48 0.82
C HIS A 107 -10.00 7.68 2.32
N GLN A 108 -8.83 7.32 2.86
CA GLN A 108 -8.42 7.64 4.25
C GLN A 108 -7.55 8.90 4.34
N GLY A 109 -7.36 9.62 3.22
CA GLY A 109 -6.59 10.85 3.14
C GLY A 109 -5.18 10.64 2.57
N PRO A 110 -4.24 11.56 2.86
CA PRO A 110 -2.89 11.51 2.33
C PRO A 110 -2.08 10.33 2.90
N ALA A 111 -1.01 9.97 2.20
CA ALA A 111 -0.04 9.00 2.67
C ALA A 111 0.61 9.46 3.97
N ARG A 112 0.85 8.51 4.89
CA ARG A 112 1.33 8.79 6.25
C ARG A 112 2.41 7.80 6.69
N LEU A 113 3.34 8.26 7.50
CA LEU A 113 4.31 7.42 8.18
C LEU A 113 3.68 6.87 9.46
N LEU A 114 3.64 5.54 9.59
CA LEU A 114 3.20 4.81 10.76
C LEU A 114 4.44 4.22 11.45
N SER A 115 4.46 4.24 12.78
CA SER A 115 5.54 3.68 13.60
C SER A 115 5.00 2.74 14.68
N SER A 116 5.80 1.75 15.07
CA SER A 116 5.56 0.95 16.27
C SER A 116 5.91 1.82 17.50
N ASN A 117 4.89 2.37 18.17
CA ASN A 117 5.06 3.05 19.46
C ASN A 117 4.99 2.05 20.63
#